data_AF-A0A9N8MTM0-F1
#
_entry.id   AF-A0A9N8MTM0-F1
#
_cell.length_a   1.000
_cell.length_b   1.000
_cell.length_c   1.000
_cell.angle_alpha   90.00
_cell.angle_beta   90.00
_cell.angle_gamma   90.00
#
_symmetry.space_group_name_H-M   'P 1'
#
loop_
_entity.id
_entity.type
_entity.pdbx_description
1 polymer ?
#
loop_
_entity_poly.entity_id
_entity_poly.type
_entity_poly.pdbx_seq_one_letter_code
_entity_poly.pdbx_strand_id
1 'polypeptide(L)'
;MILLPPKNDNEGAEVRLLLAECRGPSFSTFTLSDATTCMQLMDLVLFNRLDNPGRFGAKGATTVGDIIRAPGQFAGFQNYPKYDSHVQHRIQVALDIANAAKDKRSPDFAAFINAAIAIATSTSTITEPSPGTLVSWRTAGSGSPGSGFALFKTVLGNDFYFVP
;
A
#
# COMPACT_ATOMS: atom_id res chain seq x y z
N MET A 1 -4.67 21.24 -7.43
CA MET A 1 -4.21 20.14 -8.29
C MET A 1 -3.37 19.21 -7.43
N ILE A 2 -3.75 17.93 -7.36
CA ILE A 2 -3.05 16.90 -6.60
C ILE A 2 -1.93 16.33 -7.47
N LEU A 3 -0.73 16.23 -6.89
CA LEU A 3 0.45 15.64 -7.50
C LEU A 3 0.99 14.57 -6.56
N LEU A 4 1.42 13.44 -7.13
CA LEU A 4 2.10 12.41 -6.34
C LEU A 4 3.56 12.82 -6.09
N PRO A 5 4.18 12.37 -4.98
CA PRO A 5 5.60 12.55 -4.75
C PRO A 5 6.46 12.00 -5.90
N PRO A 6 7.70 12.50 -6.08
CA PRO A 6 8.59 12.07 -7.14
C PRO A 6 8.78 10.56 -7.13
N LYS A 7 8.70 9.95 -8.31
CA LYS A 7 8.72 8.48 -8.42
C LYS A 7 10.00 7.83 -7.89
N ASN A 8 11.11 8.55 -7.79
CA ASN A 8 12.38 7.96 -7.36
C ASN A 8 12.56 7.98 -5.83
N ASP A 9 11.70 8.68 -5.11
CA ASP A 9 11.77 8.81 -3.66
C ASP A 9 11.04 7.63 -2.99
N ASN A 10 11.27 7.42 -1.70
CA ASN A 10 10.66 6.30 -0.95
C ASN A 10 9.16 6.50 -0.84
N GLU A 11 8.74 7.71 -0.47
CA GLU A 11 7.36 8.14 -0.36
C GLU A 11 6.66 8.01 -1.73
N GLY A 12 7.36 8.34 -2.81
CA GLY A 12 6.84 8.19 -4.17
C GLY A 12 6.59 6.73 -4.57
N ALA A 13 7.47 5.81 -4.15
CA ALA A 13 7.27 4.37 -4.36
C ALA A 13 6.10 3.85 -3.51
N GLU A 14 6.05 4.25 -2.25
CA GLU A 14 5.03 3.82 -1.30
C GLU A 14 3.63 4.28 -1.69
N VAL A 15 3.43 5.57 -1.99
CA VAL A 15 2.12 6.07 -2.46
C VAL A 15 1.60 5.26 -3.64
N ARG A 16 2.47 4.92 -4.59
CA ARG A 16 2.07 4.13 -5.78
C ARG A 16 1.76 2.69 -5.43
N LEU A 17 2.46 2.10 -4.46
CA LEU A 17 2.13 0.77 -3.96
C LEU A 17 0.77 0.78 -3.23
N LEU A 18 0.55 1.73 -2.33
CA LEU A 18 -0.72 1.88 -1.60
C LEU A 18 -1.91 2.03 -2.56
N LEU A 19 -1.77 2.89 -3.58
CA LEU A 19 -2.81 3.09 -4.61
C LEU A 19 -3.01 1.86 -5.52
N ALA A 20 -1.98 1.02 -5.69
CA ALA A 20 -2.08 -0.19 -6.49
C ALA A 20 -2.74 -1.36 -5.75
N GLU A 21 -2.46 -1.48 -4.45
CA GLU A 21 -2.84 -2.62 -3.61
C GLU A 21 -4.14 -2.38 -2.82
N CYS A 22 -4.48 -1.13 -2.52
CA CYS A 22 -5.73 -0.78 -1.85
C CYS A 22 -6.87 -0.57 -2.85
N ARG A 23 -8.04 -1.18 -2.59
CA ARG A 23 -9.24 -0.93 -3.40
C ARG A 23 -9.69 0.52 -3.23
N GLY A 24 -9.75 1.27 -4.33
CA GLY A 24 -10.16 2.67 -4.36
C GLY A 24 -11.66 2.88 -4.66
N PRO A 25 -12.07 4.13 -4.94
CA PRO A 25 -13.48 4.52 -5.12
C PRO A 25 -14.24 3.85 -6.28
N SER A 26 -13.54 3.13 -7.18
CA SER A 26 -14.18 2.34 -8.23
C SER A 26 -14.87 1.07 -7.71
N PHE A 27 -14.64 0.67 -6.46
CA PHE A 27 -15.25 -0.51 -5.85
C PHE A 27 -16.46 -0.12 -4.99
N SER A 28 -17.55 -0.87 -5.09
CA SER A 28 -18.79 -0.61 -4.32
C SER A 28 -18.62 -0.74 -2.81
N THR A 29 -17.59 -1.46 -2.36
CA THR A 29 -17.24 -1.62 -0.94
C THR A 29 -16.36 -0.48 -0.41
N PHE A 30 -16.06 0.53 -1.22
CA PHE A 30 -15.16 1.61 -0.81
C PHE A 30 -15.80 2.48 0.26
N THR A 31 -15.05 2.70 1.34
CA THR A 31 -15.21 3.82 2.24
C THR A 31 -13.82 4.44 2.47
N LEU A 32 -13.75 5.76 2.65
CA LEU A 32 -12.47 6.43 2.91
C LEU A 32 -11.83 5.91 4.21
N SER A 33 -12.65 5.62 5.23
CA SER A 33 -12.19 5.06 6.50
C SER A 33 -11.49 3.72 6.31
N ASP A 34 -12.12 2.77 5.63
CA ASP A 34 -11.54 1.45 5.40
C ASP A 34 -10.31 1.52 4.48
N ALA A 35 -10.32 2.41 3.49
CA ALA A 35 -9.15 2.66 2.64
C ALA A 35 -7.97 3.19 3.43
N THR A 36 -8.22 4.13 4.35
CA THR A 36 -7.19 4.70 5.21
C THR A 36 -6.62 3.63 6.13
N THR A 37 -7.47 2.82 6.78
CA THR A 37 -7.02 1.68 7.60
C THR A 37 -6.24 0.66 6.77
N CYS A 38 -6.71 0.29 5.58
CA CYS A 38 -6.01 -0.65 4.71
C CYS A 38 -4.60 -0.15 4.35
N MET A 39 -4.48 1.12 3.96
CA MET A 39 -3.19 1.71 3.60
C MET A 39 -2.26 1.86 4.80
N GLN A 40 -2.77 2.23 5.97
CA GLN A 40 -2.00 2.27 7.23
C GLN A 40 -1.45 0.90 7.65
N LEU A 41 -2.24 -0.16 7.46
CA LEU A 41 -1.75 -1.52 7.74
C LEU A 41 -0.70 -1.97 6.73
N MET A 42 -0.80 -1.55 5.46
CA MET A 42 0.23 -1.81 4.45
C MET A 42 1.53 -1.09 4.77
N ASP A 43 1.45 0.20 5.13
CA ASP A 43 2.57 1.00 5.61
C ASP A 43 3.28 0.34 6.81
N LEU A 44 2.52 -0.04 7.84
CA LEU A 44 3.04 -0.75 9.00
C LEU A 44 3.77 -2.05 8.62
N VAL A 45 3.23 -2.84 7.68
CA VAL A 45 3.90 -4.04 7.18
C VAL A 45 5.23 -3.71 6.52
N LEU A 46 5.32 -2.63 5.74
CA LEU A 46 6.57 -2.24 5.07
C LEU A 46 7.66 -1.90 6.09
N PHE A 47 7.32 -1.12 7.12
CA PHE A 47 8.25 -0.78 8.19
C PHE A 47 8.63 -1.99 9.06
N ASN A 48 7.67 -2.83 9.45
CA ASN A 48 7.96 -4.06 10.19
C ASN A 48 8.84 -5.04 9.39
N ARG A 49 8.71 -5.06 8.05
CA ARG A 49 9.63 -5.84 7.20
C ARG A 49 11.02 -5.22 7.14
N LEU A 50 11.13 -3.90 7.17
CA LEU A 50 12.39 -3.17 7.16
C LEU A 50 13.24 -3.44 8.41
N ASP A 51 12.62 -3.74 9.54
CA ASP A 51 13.33 -4.13 10.77
C ASP A 51 14.07 -5.48 10.65
N ASN A 52 13.58 -6.39 9.80
CA ASN A 52 14.25 -7.66 9.52
C ASN A 52 14.09 -8.07 8.04
N PRO A 53 14.74 -7.37 7.12
CA PRO A 53 14.42 -7.45 5.71
C PRO A 53 14.87 -8.79 5.10
N GLY A 54 15.93 -9.39 5.64
CA GLY A 54 16.40 -10.71 5.23
C GLY A 54 15.37 -11.82 5.48
N ARG A 55 14.63 -11.75 6.60
CA ARG A 55 13.56 -12.71 6.93
C ARG A 55 12.42 -12.67 5.91
N PHE A 56 12.18 -11.51 5.30
CA PHE A 56 11.07 -11.29 4.37
C PHE A 56 11.51 -11.25 2.90
N GLY A 57 12.72 -11.71 2.58
CA GLY A 57 13.19 -11.83 1.19
C GLY A 57 13.68 -10.54 0.54
N ALA A 58 13.97 -9.51 1.35
CA ALA A 58 14.51 -8.23 0.92
C ALA A 58 15.91 -7.97 1.51
N LYS A 59 16.75 -9.00 1.61
CA LYS A 59 18.08 -8.93 2.27
C LYS A 59 18.89 -7.73 1.78
N GLY A 60 19.31 -6.88 2.73
CA GLY A 60 20.11 -5.68 2.47
C GLY A 60 19.30 -4.40 2.26
N ALA A 61 17.96 -4.46 2.29
CA ALA A 61 17.11 -3.27 2.29
C ALA A 61 17.42 -2.37 3.50
N THR A 62 17.55 -1.07 3.25
CA THR A 62 17.76 -0.05 4.29
C THR A 62 16.68 1.02 4.29
N THR A 63 15.79 0.98 3.29
CA THR A 63 14.64 1.88 3.15
C THR A 63 13.36 1.11 2.81
N VAL A 64 12.19 1.72 3.08
CA VAL A 64 10.90 1.22 2.60
C VAL A 64 10.91 1.02 1.09
N GLY A 65 11.52 1.94 0.36
CA GLY A 65 11.66 1.82 -1.09
C GLY A 65 12.43 0.57 -1.53
N ASP A 66 13.43 0.12 -0.76
CA ASP A 66 14.13 -1.15 -1.05
C ASP A 66 13.25 -2.37 -0.80
N ILE A 67 12.40 -2.34 0.24
CA ILE A 67 11.40 -3.40 0.48
C ILE A 67 10.44 -3.48 -0.71
N ILE A 68 9.96 -2.34 -1.20
CA ILE A 68 9.02 -2.28 -2.33
C ILE A 68 9.66 -2.82 -3.62
N ARG A 69 10.94 -2.50 -3.85
CA ARG A 69 11.69 -2.88 -5.05
C ARG A 69 12.31 -4.28 -4.97
N ALA A 70 12.31 -4.92 -3.81
CA ALA A 70 12.91 -6.23 -3.66
C ALA A 70 12.14 -7.29 -4.51
N PRO A 71 12.85 -8.22 -5.17
CA PRO A 71 12.22 -9.23 -6.02
C PRO A 71 11.18 -10.06 -5.27
N GLY A 72 10.02 -10.27 -5.91
CA GLY A 72 8.97 -11.13 -5.37
C GLY A 72 8.19 -10.56 -4.17
N GLN A 73 8.44 -9.30 -3.77
CA GLN A 73 7.70 -8.67 -2.67
C GLN A 73 6.30 -8.21 -3.10
N PHE A 74 6.23 -7.42 -4.19
CA PHE A 74 4.99 -6.88 -4.73
C PHE A 74 4.97 -7.02 -6.25
N ALA A 75 3.88 -7.57 -6.79
CA ALA A 75 3.78 -7.92 -8.19
C ALA A 75 3.98 -6.67 -9.08
N GLY A 76 5.00 -6.71 -9.94
CA GLY A 76 5.31 -5.60 -10.85
C GLY A 76 6.14 -4.45 -10.24
N PHE A 77 6.41 -4.43 -8.93
CA PHE A 77 7.21 -3.36 -8.29
C PHE A 77 8.71 -3.66 -8.21
N GLN A 78 9.13 -4.91 -8.46
CA GLN A 78 10.56 -5.26 -8.51
C GLN A 78 11.37 -4.49 -9.58
N ASN A 79 10.69 -3.92 -10.59
CA ASN A 79 11.30 -3.12 -11.66
C ASN A 79 11.06 -1.61 -11.46
N TYR A 80 10.49 -1.22 -10.32
CA TYR A 80 10.12 0.17 -10.05
C TYR A 80 11.35 1.10 -10.13
N PRO A 81 11.25 2.28 -10.78
CA PRO A 81 10.03 3.01 -11.15
C PRO A 81 9.36 2.57 -12.46
N LYS A 82 9.87 1.55 -13.14
CA LYS A 82 9.23 0.95 -14.32
C LYS A 82 8.36 -0.24 -13.90
N TYR A 83 7.28 0.04 -13.18
CA TYR A 83 6.31 -0.98 -12.75
C TYR A 83 5.26 -1.27 -13.83
N ASP A 84 4.37 -2.23 -13.58
CA ASP A 84 3.39 -2.69 -14.57
C ASP A 84 2.58 -1.53 -15.22
N SER A 85 2.48 -1.55 -16.54
CA SER A 85 1.85 -0.47 -17.33
C SER A 85 0.35 -0.32 -17.04
N HIS A 86 -0.34 -1.41 -16.71
CA HIS A 86 -1.75 -1.38 -16.34
C HIS A 86 -1.94 -0.76 -14.95
N VAL A 87 -1.03 -1.02 -13.99
CA VAL A 87 -1.01 -0.30 -12.71
C VAL A 87 -0.75 1.20 -12.92
N GLN A 88 0.25 1.58 -13.74
CA GLN A 88 0.53 2.99 -14.07
C GLN A 88 -0.71 3.70 -14.64
N HIS A 89 -1.38 3.05 -15.60
CA HIS A 89 -2.59 3.60 -16.22
C HIS A 89 -3.73 3.80 -15.21
N ARG A 90 -3.99 2.83 -14.34
CA ARG A 90 -5.04 2.95 -13.30
C ARG A 90 -4.76 4.09 -12.32
N ILE A 91 -3.51 4.27 -11.91
CA ILE A 91 -3.11 5.38 -11.03
C ILE A 91 -3.28 6.72 -11.75
N GLN A 92 -2.92 6.80 -13.03
CA GLN A 92 -3.11 8.01 -13.82
C GLN A 92 -4.60 8.37 -13.97
N VAL A 93 -5.45 7.39 -14.29
CA VAL A 93 -6.91 7.60 -14.36
C VAL A 93 -7.47 8.10 -13.02
N ALA A 94 -7.00 7.55 -11.90
CA ALA A 94 -7.40 8.01 -10.57
C ALA A 94 -7.01 9.48 -10.33
N LEU A 95 -5.79 9.88 -10.71
CA LEU A 95 -5.33 11.27 -10.64
C LEU A 95 -6.13 12.21 -11.55
N ASP A 96 -6.45 11.77 -12.76
CA ASP A 96 -7.21 12.55 -13.72
C ASP A 96 -8.63 12.82 -13.18
N ILE A 97 -9.28 11.80 -12.62
CA ILE A 97 -10.59 11.94 -11.96
C ILE A 97 -10.49 12.86 -10.74
N ALA A 98 -9.49 12.66 -9.88
CA ALA A 98 -9.29 13.48 -8.68
C ALA A 98 -9.12 14.96 -9.02
N ASN A 99 -8.44 15.27 -10.13
CA ASN A 99 -8.20 16.65 -10.58
C ASN A 99 -9.30 17.23 -11.47
N ALA A 100 -10.28 16.43 -11.90
CA ALA A 100 -11.38 16.87 -12.75
C ALA A 100 -12.52 17.49 -11.91
N ALA A 101 -12.48 18.80 -11.66
CA ALA A 101 -13.44 19.50 -10.80
C ALA A 101 -14.94 19.35 -11.17
N LYS A 102 -15.26 18.94 -12.40
CA LYS A 102 -16.63 18.68 -12.87
C LYS A 102 -17.05 17.21 -12.78
N ASP A 103 -16.12 16.30 -12.48
CA ASP A 103 -16.41 14.89 -12.30
C ASP A 103 -17.00 14.67 -10.89
N LYS A 104 -18.19 14.07 -10.81
CA LYS A 104 -18.87 13.83 -9.53
C LYS A 104 -18.09 12.89 -8.60
N ARG A 105 -17.16 12.09 -9.15
CA ARG A 105 -16.30 11.16 -8.41
C ARG A 105 -15.04 11.84 -7.88
N SER A 106 -14.72 13.05 -8.36
CA SER A 106 -13.51 13.79 -8.00
C SER A 106 -13.29 13.88 -6.48
N PRO A 107 -14.30 14.16 -5.63
CA PRO A 107 -14.09 14.24 -4.19
C PRO A 107 -13.56 12.94 -3.57
N ASP A 108 -14.12 11.79 -3.92
CA ASP A 108 -13.72 10.49 -3.35
C ASP A 108 -12.32 10.08 -3.83
N PHE A 109 -12.01 10.30 -5.11
CA PHE A 109 -10.68 10.04 -5.66
C PHE A 109 -9.62 10.97 -5.09
N ALA A 110 -9.95 12.25 -4.90
CA ALA A 110 -9.07 13.22 -4.26
C ALA A 110 -8.79 12.83 -2.81
N ALA A 111 -9.81 12.45 -2.05
CA ALA A 111 -9.66 12.01 -0.66
C ALA A 111 -8.82 10.73 -0.57
N PHE A 112 -9.07 9.75 -1.43
CA PHE A 112 -8.30 8.51 -1.49
C PHE A 112 -6.81 8.75 -1.78
N ILE A 113 -6.50 9.57 -2.79
CA ILE A 113 -5.12 9.89 -3.16
C ILE A 113 -4.42 10.71 -2.07
N ASN A 114 -5.10 11.71 -1.50
CA ASN A 114 -4.54 12.50 -0.41
C ASN A 114 -4.29 11.65 0.84
N ALA A 115 -5.13 10.66 1.14
CA ALA A 115 -4.89 9.72 2.23
C ALA A 115 -3.62 8.88 1.98
N ALA A 116 -3.43 8.36 0.76
CA ALA A 116 -2.21 7.64 0.40
C ALA A 116 -0.95 8.51 0.54
N ILE A 117 -0.99 9.77 0.06
CA ILE A 117 0.10 10.74 0.21
C ILE A 117 0.37 11.03 1.69
N ALA A 118 -0.67 11.30 2.47
CA ALA A 118 -0.53 11.63 3.88
C ALA A 118 0.12 10.48 4.67
N ILE A 119 -0.26 9.23 4.37
CA ILE A 119 0.33 8.04 5.00
C ILE A 119 1.81 7.91 4.64
N ALA A 120 2.14 7.88 3.34
CA ALA A 120 3.52 7.68 2.89
C ALA A 120 4.49 8.81 3.24
N THR A 121 3.98 10.01 3.53
CA THR A 121 4.79 11.17 3.95
C THR A 121 4.75 11.40 5.47
N SER A 122 3.99 10.58 6.19
CA SER A 122 3.87 10.69 7.64
C SER A 122 5.18 10.32 8.32
N THR A 123 5.57 11.11 9.33
CA THR A 123 6.65 10.75 10.26
C THR A 123 6.12 10.11 11.54
N SER A 124 4.80 9.94 11.65
CA SER A 124 4.15 9.36 12.82
C SER A 124 4.23 7.84 12.77
N THR A 125 4.68 7.23 13.87
CA THR A 125 4.66 5.78 14.03
C THR A 125 3.23 5.29 14.23
N ILE A 126 2.81 4.32 13.43
CA ILE A 126 1.56 3.59 13.64
C ILE A 126 1.79 2.58 14.77
N THR A 127 0.99 2.65 15.83
CA THR A 127 1.03 1.63 16.89
C THR A 127 0.56 0.30 16.33
N GLU A 128 1.33 -0.77 16.57
CA GLU A 128 1.00 -2.13 16.18
C GLU A 128 -0.37 -2.54 16.74
N PRO A 129 -1.39 -2.75 15.89
CA PRO A 129 -2.74 -3.07 16.34
C PRO A 129 -2.96 -4.58 16.49
N SER A 130 -2.05 -5.43 15.99
CA SER A 130 -2.18 -6.88 16.08
C SER A 130 -1.51 -7.45 17.34
N PRO A 131 -1.85 -8.68 17.76
CA PRO A 131 -1.24 -9.32 18.94
C PRO A 131 0.26 -9.64 18.80
N GLY A 132 0.85 -9.47 17.61
CA GLY A 132 2.26 -9.68 17.32
C GLY A 132 2.71 -8.68 16.24
N THR A 133 3.72 -9.01 15.44
CA THR A 133 4.23 -8.08 14.41
C THR A 133 3.50 -8.28 13.09
N LEU A 134 2.83 -7.25 12.60
CA LEU A 134 2.15 -7.28 11.30
C LEU A 134 3.16 -7.24 10.15
N VAL A 135 3.24 -8.29 9.35
CA VAL A 135 4.36 -8.46 8.39
C VAL A 135 3.93 -8.94 7.01
N SER A 136 2.64 -9.14 6.76
CA SER A 136 2.16 -9.48 5.42
C SER A 136 0.73 -9.06 5.21
N TRP A 137 0.37 -8.81 3.95
CA TRP A 137 -1.00 -8.89 3.49
C TRP A 137 -1.07 -9.78 2.26
N ARG A 138 -2.29 -10.25 1.93
CA ARG A 138 -2.61 -10.95 0.69
C ARG A 138 -4.04 -10.61 0.27
N THR A 139 -4.39 -10.88 -0.99
CA THR A 139 -5.80 -10.82 -1.40
C THR A 139 -6.64 -11.75 -0.53
N ALA A 140 -7.79 -11.25 -0.08
CA ALA A 140 -8.66 -12.00 0.81
C ALA A 140 -9.04 -13.37 0.23
N GLY A 141 -8.86 -14.42 1.03
CA GLY A 141 -9.14 -15.80 0.62
C GLY A 141 -8.06 -16.47 -0.25
N SER A 142 -6.92 -15.81 -0.53
CA SER A 142 -5.80 -16.39 -1.29
C SER A 142 -4.89 -17.36 -0.50
N GLY A 143 -5.29 -17.72 0.72
CA GLY A 143 -4.52 -18.54 1.65
C GLY A 143 -3.47 -17.74 2.44
N SER A 144 -3.00 -18.31 3.56
CA SER A 144 -1.98 -17.70 4.42
C SER A 144 -0.61 -17.62 3.71
N PRO A 145 0.24 -16.61 4.01
CA PRO A 145 1.63 -16.58 3.53
C PRO A 145 2.48 -17.80 3.96
N GLY A 146 2.07 -18.50 5.02
CA GLY A 146 2.74 -19.71 5.52
C GLY A 146 2.22 -20.12 6.89
N SER A 147 2.68 -21.27 7.41
CA SER A 147 2.23 -21.81 8.70
C SER A 147 2.58 -20.96 9.92
N GLY A 148 3.58 -20.08 9.82
CA GLY A 148 3.98 -19.17 10.89
C GLY A 148 3.21 -17.84 10.95
N PHE A 149 2.19 -17.66 10.12
CA PHE A 149 1.41 -16.43 10.02
C PHE A 149 -0.01 -16.65 10.55
N ALA A 150 -0.49 -15.71 11.37
CA ALA A 150 -1.86 -15.67 11.86
C ALA A 150 -2.62 -14.49 11.23
N LEU A 151 -3.88 -14.72 10.85
CA LEU A 151 -4.75 -13.67 10.32
C LEU A 151 -5.07 -12.66 11.43
N PHE A 152 -4.81 -11.38 11.18
CA PHE A 152 -5.21 -10.28 12.05
C PHE A 152 -6.61 -9.76 11.67
N LYS A 153 -6.76 -9.29 10.42
CA LYS A 153 -7.98 -8.64 9.96
C LYS A 153 -8.09 -8.66 8.44
N THR A 154 -9.32 -8.63 7.94
CA THR A 154 -9.62 -8.36 6.53
C THR A 154 -10.16 -6.94 6.38
N VAL A 155 -9.59 -6.16 5.48
CA VAL A 155 -10.10 -4.82 5.12
C VAL A 155 -9.96 -4.61 3.62
N LEU A 156 -11.03 -4.12 2.97
CA LEU A 156 -11.09 -3.88 1.52
C LEU A 156 -10.57 -5.01 0.64
N GLY A 157 -10.84 -6.26 1.03
CA GLY A 157 -10.42 -7.44 0.26
C GLY A 157 -8.94 -7.77 0.36
N ASN A 158 -8.24 -7.23 1.37
CA ASN A 158 -6.90 -7.62 1.78
C ASN A 158 -6.97 -8.27 3.17
N ASP A 159 -6.40 -9.47 3.30
CA ASP A 159 -6.16 -10.15 4.56
C ASP A 159 -4.77 -9.76 5.08
N PHE A 160 -4.71 -9.22 6.30
CA PHE A 160 -3.49 -8.81 6.98
C PHE A 160 -3.07 -9.86 7.99
N TYR A 161 -1.78 -10.18 8.03
CA TYR A 161 -1.22 -11.27 8.82
C TYR A 161 -0.07 -10.79 9.71
N PHE A 162 -0.05 -11.34 10.92
CA PHE A 162 1.00 -11.11 11.90
C PHE A 162 1.76 -12.40 12.22
N VAL A 163 2.97 -12.23 12.74
CA VAL A 163 3.73 -13.30 13.40
C VAL A 163 3.65 -13.06 14.91
N PRO A 164 3.23 -14.06 15.71
CA PRO A 164 3.22 -13.98 17.17
C PRO A 164 4.60 -13.77 17.81
#